data_AF-A0A5C5Y7H4-F1
#
_entry.id   AF-A0A5C5Y7H4-F1
#
_cell.length_a   1.000
_cell.length_b   1.000
_cell.length_c   1.000
_cell.angle_alpha   90.00
_cell.angle_beta   90.00
_cell.angle_gamma   90.00
#
_symmetry.space_group_name_H-M   'P 1'
#
loop_
_entity.id
_entity.type
_entity.pdbx_description
1 polymer ?
#
loop_
_entity_poly.entity_id
_entity_poly.type
_entity_poly.pdbx_seq_one_letter_code
_entity_poly.pdbx_strand_id
1 'polypeptide(L)'
;MKRWTPFRTASAAPSRILLVLAASLAVFDNPAPAQASGDVPWSDQIIAAARLNLQTLDAAATGRLIADAASVDVGDIAPMAKRIDEFVTELRSLGCTDVYLAIHTSDMLRGVATVLIQTVDPDSVRQRIEPLWKSIYGRTEFDANVDSGWLILGPATTVKNWTPAIDSGATDGSDRWRDLIRGDDENSQLAIALPNDMRQTLAAMWPQQPLKSLPSKLSPAQWVRVVQSARIALSLPPQGDTVIEIETADADAATTLADELTHLRSSLDWIDDRWSVSTDGPSAIVQTSPDVLIEQLAAAVGNLNQRSMRLRTMNNLKQIGLAMHNHHAAFKAFPDAAIRADDGGELLSWRVKLLPFLEQQALYEAIQRDAAWDSEVNRKVTQTAVPNFGTPDHDGPMTNIRIPVIPGSMYDDPAASKSFRSITDGTSNTIALAVAPADQAVPWTRPGLWELDTERLVESFFGDRDTVPVLMFDGAAVVLDRAKVDAETLQGMLTIAGGEVVQW
;
A
#
# COMPACT_ATOMS: atom_id res chain seq x y z
N MET A 1 9.21 29.53 -13.71
CA MET A 1 7.95 29.57 -12.92
C MET A 1 6.81 28.91 -13.70
N LYS A 2 6.58 27.62 -13.46
CA LYS A 2 5.25 27.00 -13.52
C LYS A 2 5.12 26.25 -12.19
N ARG A 3 4.27 26.76 -11.28
CA ARG A 3 4.01 26.05 -10.02
C ARG A 3 3.28 24.75 -10.38
N TRP A 4 3.79 23.63 -9.91
CA TRP A 4 3.12 22.34 -10.05
C TRP A 4 1.88 22.37 -9.15
N THR A 5 0.68 22.31 -9.74
CA THR A 5 -0.55 22.13 -8.98
C THR A 5 -0.76 20.64 -8.78
N PRO A 6 -0.72 20.11 -7.54
CA PRO A 6 -1.03 18.70 -7.30
C PRO A 6 -2.47 18.42 -7.73
N PHE A 7 -2.67 17.29 -8.41
CA PHE A 7 -3.99 16.80 -8.77
C PHE A 7 -4.79 16.53 -7.48
N ARG A 8 -5.89 17.27 -7.28
CA ARG A 8 -6.94 16.89 -6.32
C ARG A 8 -7.52 15.54 -6.76
N THR A 9 -7.05 14.47 -6.13
CA THR A 9 -7.61 13.11 -6.26
C THR A 9 -8.31 12.75 -4.97
N ALA A 10 -9.39 11.97 -5.08
CA ALA A 10 -10.20 11.57 -3.93
C ALA A 10 -9.35 10.76 -2.92
N SER A 11 -9.73 10.85 -1.64
CA SER A 11 -8.99 10.37 -0.46
C SER A 11 -8.26 9.04 -0.62
N ALA A 12 -7.01 9.08 -1.07
CA ALA A 12 -6.09 7.96 -0.94
C ALA A 12 -5.64 7.91 0.52
N ALA A 13 -6.13 6.91 1.28
CA ALA A 13 -5.71 6.74 2.66
C ALA A 13 -4.17 6.63 2.73
N PRO A 14 -3.49 7.41 3.60
CA PRO A 14 -2.04 7.31 3.75
C PRO A 14 -1.67 5.88 4.14
N SER A 15 -0.53 5.40 3.64
CA SER A 15 -0.11 4.03 3.96
C SER A 15 0.06 3.89 5.48
N ARG A 16 -0.29 2.73 6.05
CA ARG A 16 -0.22 2.51 7.51
C ARG A 16 1.18 2.65 8.10
N ILE A 17 2.20 2.51 7.26
CA ILE A 17 3.60 2.80 7.58
C ILE A 17 3.83 4.32 7.59
N LEU A 18 3.30 5.07 6.63
CA LEU A 18 3.32 6.54 6.68
C LEU A 18 2.60 7.10 7.90
N LEU A 19 1.49 6.49 8.33
CA LEU A 19 0.76 6.89 9.53
C LEU A 19 1.60 6.82 10.81
N VAL A 20 2.45 5.78 10.90
CA VAL A 20 3.45 5.63 11.96
C VAL A 20 4.58 6.65 11.83
N LEU A 21 5.13 6.82 10.62
CA LEU A 21 6.25 7.73 10.36
C LEU A 21 5.88 9.20 10.56
N ALA A 22 4.67 9.58 10.15
CA ALA A 22 4.16 10.93 10.24
C ALA A 22 3.90 11.36 11.70
N ALA A 23 3.53 10.43 12.59
CA ALA A 23 3.29 10.71 14.01
C ALA A 23 4.55 11.14 14.80
N SER A 24 5.73 11.19 14.18
CA SER A 24 7.02 11.39 14.85
C SER A 24 7.48 12.85 15.02
N LEU A 25 6.66 13.84 14.67
CA LEU A 25 7.14 15.08 14.04
C LEU A 25 6.58 16.43 14.56
N ALA A 26 6.68 16.78 15.87
CA ALA A 26 6.75 18.20 16.34
C ALA A 26 7.19 18.40 17.83
N VAL A 27 7.13 19.64 18.34
CA VAL A 27 7.82 20.24 19.51
C VAL A 27 6.91 21.33 20.15
N PHE A 28 6.77 21.64 21.46
CA PHE A 28 7.42 21.32 22.78
C PHE A 28 6.40 21.53 23.95
N ASP A 29 6.57 20.92 25.14
CA ASP A 29 6.77 21.63 26.45
C ASP A 29 7.23 20.64 27.57
N ASN A 30 8.00 21.11 28.56
CA ASN A 30 8.90 20.28 29.39
C ASN A 30 8.36 19.93 30.81
N PRO A 31 8.43 18.64 31.21
CA PRO A 31 8.93 18.34 32.57
C PRO A 31 9.94 17.18 32.63
N ALA A 32 10.77 17.21 33.68
CA ALA A 32 11.94 16.35 33.89
C ALA A 32 11.65 14.82 33.86
N PRO A 33 12.62 14.00 33.39
CA PRO A 33 12.45 12.56 33.23
C PRO A 33 12.39 11.82 34.58
N ALA A 34 11.46 10.87 34.68
CA ALA A 34 11.48 9.83 35.70
C ALA A 34 12.34 8.65 35.21
N GLN A 35 13.33 8.24 36.00
CA GLN A 35 14.24 7.16 35.62
C GLN A 35 13.56 5.79 35.69
N ALA A 36 13.65 5.02 34.61
CA ALA A 36 13.61 3.56 34.64
C ALA A 36 14.69 3.03 33.69
N SER A 37 15.83 2.56 34.23
CA SER A 37 16.95 2.08 33.42
C SER A 37 16.74 0.63 32.98
N GLY A 38 16.58 0.41 31.68
CA GLY A 38 16.60 -0.93 31.07
C GLY A 38 16.74 -0.83 29.55
N ASP A 39 17.53 -1.73 28.95
CA ASP A 39 17.65 -1.83 27.50
C ASP A 39 16.29 -2.14 26.86
N VAL A 40 16.03 -1.58 25.68
CA VAL A 40 14.87 -1.95 24.86
C VAL A 40 15.02 -3.43 24.45
N PRO A 41 13.99 -4.29 24.60
CA PRO A 41 14.10 -5.73 24.34
C PRO A 41 14.01 -6.04 22.83
N TRP A 42 14.91 -5.46 22.04
CA TRP A 42 14.98 -5.59 20.59
C TRP A 42 15.05 -7.06 20.15
N SER A 43 14.35 -7.39 19.06
CA SER A 43 14.48 -8.67 18.35
C SER A 43 15.38 -8.52 17.12
N ASP A 44 16.12 -9.58 16.83
CA ASP A 44 16.92 -9.78 15.63
C ASP A 44 16.10 -9.63 14.32
N GLN A 45 14.82 -10.04 14.32
CA GLN A 45 13.92 -10.04 13.15
C GLN A 45 13.35 -8.67 12.76
N ILE A 46 13.71 -7.61 13.51
CA ILE A 46 13.31 -6.23 13.21
C ILE A 46 14.06 -5.71 11.97
N ILE A 47 13.34 -5.01 11.09
CA ILE A 47 13.88 -4.42 9.86
C ILE A 47 13.83 -2.89 9.85
N ALA A 48 12.93 -2.32 10.65
CA ALA A 48 12.82 -0.89 10.90
C ALA A 48 12.33 -0.66 12.34
N ALA A 49 12.91 0.33 13.02
CA ALA A 49 12.54 0.76 14.35
C ALA A 49 12.38 2.27 14.38
N ALA A 50 11.44 2.79 15.16
CA ALA A 50 11.33 4.22 15.45
C ALA A 50 11.24 4.43 16.97
N ARG A 51 11.79 5.54 17.45
CA ARG A 51 11.62 6.06 18.81
C ARG A 51 10.93 7.42 18.72
N LEU A 52 9.79 7.51 19.39
CA LEU A 52 9.04 8.73 19.58
C LEU A 52 9.34 9.25 20.99
N ASN A 53 10.07 10.36 21.08
CA ASN A 53 10.26 11.06 22.35
C ASN A 53 8.93 11.76 22.70
N LEU A 54 8.16 11.20 23.63
CA LEU A 54 6.89 11.79 24.06
C LEU A 54 7.10 13.09 24.83
N GLN A 55 8.28 13.39 25.38
CA GLN A 55 8.50 14.66 26.07
C GLN A 55 8.54 15.84 25.08
N THR A 56 9.03 15.62 23.87
CA THR A 56 9.10 16.69 22.84
C THR A 56 7.84 16.75 21.97
N LEU A 57 7.16 15.63 21.69
CA LEU A 57 6.10 15.54 20.66
C LEU A 57 4.86 16.48 20.81
N ASP A 58 4.62 17.39 19.84
CA ASP A 58 3.35 18.14 19.68
C ASP A 58 2.52 17.56 18.52
N ALA A 59 1.54 16.71 18.81
CA ALA A 59 0.69 16.07 17.81
C ALA A 59 -0.12 17.06 16.94
N ALA A 60 -0.46 18.25 17.45
CA ALA A 60 -1.22 19.26 16.73
C ALA A 60 -0.33 20.05 15.74
N ALA A 61 0.90 20.40 16.11
CA ALA A 61 1.88 20.93 15.14
C ALA A 61 2.30 19.88 14.11
N THR A 62 2.45 18.61 14.53
CA THR A 62 2.73 17.48 13.66
C THR A 62 1.67 17.37 12.56
N GLY A 63 0.40 17.31 12.96
CA GLY A 63 -0.74 17.21 12.03
C GLY A 63 -0.83 18.34 11.01
N ARG A 64 -0.49 19.58 11.41
CA ARG A 64 -0.44 20.74 10.50
C ARG A 64 0.68 20.59 9.47
N LEU A 65 1.89 20.28 9.92
CA LEU A 65 3.06 20.18 9.06
C LEU A 65 2.91 19.04 8.03
N ILE A 66 2.30 17.91 8.42
CA ILE A 66 1.93 16.83 7.49
C ILE A 66 0.87 17.30 6.48
N ALA A 67 -0.17 18.02 6.92
CA ALA A 67 -1.26 18.46 6.04
C ALA A 67 -0.75 19.44 4.98
N ASP A 68 0.04 20.43 5.40
CA ASP A 68 0.68 21.41 4.52
C ASP A 68 1.60 20.70 3.50
N ALA A 69 2.50 19.82 3.97
CA ALA A 69 3.44 19.07 3.13
C ALA A 69 2.76 18.08 2.16
N ALA A 70 1.72 17.37 2.60
CA ALA A 70 1.01 16.41 1.78
C ALA A 70 0.01 17.08 0.80
N SER A 71 -0.20 18.40 0.88
CA SER A 71 -1.25 19.12 0.14
C SER A 71 -2.66 18.54 0.35
N VAL A 72 -2.90 17.98 1.54
CA VAL A 72 -4.20 17.41 1.97
C VAL A 72 -4.96 18.47 2.74
N ASP A 73 -6.29 18.49 2.65
CA ASP A 73 -7.08 19.44 3.43
C ASP A 73 -6.88 19.16 4.94
N VAL A 74 -6.58 20.21 5.70
CA VAL A 74 -6.38 20.11 7.15
C VAL A 74 -7.61 19.48 7.83
N GLY A 75 -8.81 19.66 7.26
CA GLY A 75 -10.04 19.02 7.71
C GLY A 75 -10.04 17.49 7.63
N ASP A 76 -9.33 16.89 6.67
CA ASP A 76 -9.24 15.43 6.50
C ASP A 76 -8.26 14.80 7.50
N ILE A 77 -7.22 15.54 7.90
CA ILE A 77 -6.17 15.08 8.84
C ILE A 77 -6.51 15.45 10.30
N ALA A 78 -7.28 16.52 10.55
CA ALA A 78 -7.61 16.98 11.90
C ALA A 78 -8.22 15.92 12.83
N PRO A 79 -9.14 15.02 12.41
CA PRO A 79 -9.66 13.94 13.27
C PRO A 79 -8.59 12.95 13.71
N MET A 80 -7.52 12.82 12.92
CA MET A 80 -6.40 11.90 13.16
C MET A 80 -5.32 12.55 14.02
N ALA A 81 -4.95 13.80 13.71
CA ALA A 81 -4.05 14.59 14.54
C ALA A 81 -4.59 14.69 15.99
N LYS A 82 -5.91 14.90 16.15
CA LYS A 82 -6.58 14.89 17.45
C LYS A 82 -6.47 13.56 18.20
N ARG A 83 -6.58 12.42 17.50
CA ARG A 83 -6.41 11.09 18.13
C ARG A 83 -4.96 10.83 18.56
N ILE A 84 -3.99 11.32 17.79
CA ILE A 84 -2.56 11.24 18.16
C ILE A 84 -2.30 12.15 19.38
N ASP A 85 -2.89 13.34 19.44
CA ASP A 85 -2.80 14.26 20.58
C ASP A 85 -3.40 13.69 21.88
N GLU A 86 -4.60 13.13 21.78
CA GLU A 86 -5.26 12.40 22.88
C GLU A 86 -4.38 11.24 23.37
N PHE A 87 -3.81 10.45 22.45
CA PHE A 87 -2.93 9.32 22.76
C PHE A 87 -1.62 9.74 23.44
N VAL A 88 -0.91 10.73 22.90
CA VAL A 88 0.34 11.25 23.47
C VAL A 88 0.09 11.81 24.88
N THR A 89 -1.04 12.52 25.05
CA THR A 89 -1.46 13.06 26.35
C THR A 89 -1.77 11.94 27.36
N GLU A 90 -2.48 10.89 26.96
CA GLU A 90 -2.75 9.74 27.83
C GLU A 90 -1.45 9.03 28.25
N LEU A 91 -0.52 8.75 27.32
CA LEU A 91 0.75 8.09 27.66
C LEU A 91 1.65 8.93 28.58
N ARG A 92 1.74 10.24 28.34
CA ARG A 92 2.40 11.18 29.26
C ARG A 92 1.78 11.11 30.67
N SER A 93 0.45 11.02 30.77
CA SER A 93 -0.25 10.92 32.07
C SER A 93 0.03 9.62 32.83
N LEU A 94 0.43 8.56 32.11
CA LEU A 94 0.89 7.27 32.67
C LEU A 94 2.41 7.24 32.94
N GLY A 95 3.11 8.37 32.79
CA GLY A 95 4.54 8.49 33.04
C GLY A 95 5.44 7.94 31.94
N CYS A 96 4.90 7.62 30.76
CA CYS A 96 5.69 7.14 29.63
C CYS A 96 6.48 8.31 29.00
N THR A 97 7.80 8.18 28.86
CA THR A 97 8.67 9.16 28.19
C THR A 97 8.85 8.87 26.70
N ASP A 98 8.80 7.59 26.32
CA ASP A 98 9.16 7.13 24.98
C ASP A 98 8.19 6.05 24.49
N VAL A 99 7.91 6.06 23.18
CA VAL A 99 7.23 4.96 22.48
C VAL A 99 8.16 4.45 21.39
N TYR A 100 8.43 3.15 21.41
CA TYR A 100 9.21 2.49 20.37
C TYR A 100 8.27 1.71 19.46
N LEU A 101 8.52 1.77 18.15
CA LEU A 101 7.73 1.10 17.12
C LEU A 101 8.67 0.22 16.30
N ALA A 102 8.38 -1.08 16.22
CA ALA A 102 9.21 -2.07 15.53
C ALA A 102 8.43 -2.77 14.42
N ILE A 103 8.99 -2.80 13.22
CA ILE A 103 8.48 -3.60 12.10
C ILE A 103 9.32 -4.86 12.00
N HIS A 104 8.68 -6.02 12.19
CA HIS A 104 9.29 -7.33 11.98
C HIS A 104 9.20 -7.75 10.51
N THR A 105 10.17 -8.56 10.08
CA THR A 105 10.19 -9.17 8.73
C THR A 105 8.87 -9.91 8.41
N SER A 106 8.28 -10.59 9.40
CA SER A 106 6.99 -11.30 9.30
C SER A 106 5.79 -10.39 9.02
N ASP A 107 5.82 -9.13 9.48
CA ASP A 107 4.71 -8.18 9.35
C ASP A 107 4.93 -7.11 8.28
N MET A 108 6.11 -7.07 7.65
CA MET A 108 6.47 -6.10 6.60
C MET A 108 5.38 -6.00 5.51
N LEU A 109 4.87 -7.14 5.01
CA LEU A 109 3.83 -7.18 3.98
C LEU A 109 2.44 -6.76 4.49
N ARG A 110 2.21 -6.83 5.81
CA ARG A 110 0.97 -6.38 6.45
C ARG A 110 1.03 -4.89 6.81
N GLY A 111 2.23 -4.33 6.92
CA GLY A 111 2.48 -2.95 7.32
C GLY A 111 2.00 -2.64 8.74
N VAL A 112 2.10 -3.61 9.65
CA VAL A 112 1.71 -3.46 11.06
C VAL A 112 2.97 -3.37 11.93
N ALA A 113 3.06 -2.33 12.75
CA ALA A 113 4.13 -2.17 13.71
C ALA A 113 3.75 -2.78 15.07
N THR A 114 4.72 -3.40 15.74
CA THR A 114 4.66 -3.74 17.16
C THR A 114 5.10 -2.53 17.97
N VAL A 115 4.40 -2.25 19.07
CA VAL A 115 4.69 -1.18 20.02
C VAL A 115 5.47 -1.75 21.18
N LEU A 116 6.50 -1.04 21.62
CA LEU A 116 7.19 -1.29 22.88
C LEU A 116 7.14 -0.02 23.72
N ILE A 117 6.59 -0.11 24.93
CA ILE A 117 6.50 1.00 25.87
C ILE A 117 7.01 0.52 27.22
N GLN A 118 7.96 1.26 27.78
CA GLN A 118 8.43 1.03 29.13
C GLN A 118 7.37 1.54 30.11
N THR A 119 6.93 0.69 31.03
CA THR A 119 5.87 1.03 31.98
C THR A 119 5.92 0.17 33.24
N VAL A 120 5.59 0.79 34.37
CA VAL A 120 5.38 0.10 35.66
C VAL A 120 3.94 -0.42 35.82
N ASP A 121 3.02 -0.03 34.92
CA ASP A 121 1.63 -0.49 34.86
C ASP A 121 1.27 -0.88 33.41
N PRO A 122 1.62 -2.12 32.99
CA PRO A 122 1.35 -2.60 31.63
C PRO A 122 -0.14 -2.75 31.31
N ASP A 123 -0.98 -3.06 32.30
CA ASP A 123 -2.40 -3.31 32.11
C ASP A 123 -3.15 -2.00 31.82
N SER A 124 -2.89 -0.93 32.58
CA SER A 124 -3.46 0.40 32.32
C SER A 124 -3.02 0.95 30.96
N VAL A 125 -1.73 0.80 30.60
CA VAL A 125 -1.23 1.21 29.29
C VAL A 125 -1.91 0.40 28.17
N ARG A 126 -1.93 -0.94 28.28
CA ARG A 126 -2.57 -1.81 27.28
C ARG A 126 -4.04 -1.44 27.05
N GLN A 127 -4.81 -1.20 28.12
CA GLN A 127 -6.23 -0.87 28.03
C GLN A 127 -6.50 0.41 27.21
N ARG A 128 -5.56 1.37 27.22
CA ARG A 128 -5.64 2.62 26.46
C ARG A 128 -5.20 2.47 25.00
N ILE A 129 -4.11 1.74 24.76
CA ILE A 129 -3.51 1.64 23.42
C ILE A 129 -4.25 0.64 22.53
N GLU A 130 -4.67 -0.51 23.07
CA GLU A 130 -5.21 -1.61 22.26
C GLU A 130 -6.42 -1.21 21.39
N PRO A 131 -7.39 -0.38 21.85
CA PRO A 131 -8.46 0.15 21.01
C PRO A 131 -7.97 1.05 19.86
N LEU A 132 -6.98 1.91 20.12
CA LEU A 132 -6.40 2.78 19.10
C LEU A 132 -5.66 1.96 18.04
N TRP A 133 -4.83 1.00 18.46
CA TRP A 133 -4.10 0.12 17.55
C TRP A 133 -5.04 -0.70 16.66
N LYS A 134 -6.13 -1.24 17.23
CA LYS A 134 -7.20 -1.89 16.47
C LYS A 134 -7.90 -0.93 15.50
N SER A 135 -8.04 0.35 15.82
CA SER A 135 -8.62 1.34 14.90
C SER A 135 -7.71 1.66 13.70
N ILE A 136 -6.39 1.70 13.90
CA ILE A 136 -5.39 1.97 12.85
C ILE A 136 -5.25 0.75 11.92
N TYR A 137 -5.11 -0.44 12.51
CA TYR A 137 -4.77 -1.68 11.79
C TYR A 137 -5.97 -2.58 11.45
N GLY A 138 -7.15 -2.31 12.00
CA GLY A 138 -8.41 -2.99 11.64
C GLY A 138 -8.45 -4.45 12.09
N ARG A 139 -8.74 -5.37 11.17
CA ARG A 139 -9.02 -6.80 11.43
C ARG A 139 -7.79 -7.65 11.82
N THR A 140 -6.67 -7.04 12.20
CA THR A 140 -5.49 -7.78 12.68
C THR A 140 -5.74 -8.30 14.10
N GLU A 141 -5.46 -9.57 14.35
CA GLU A 141 -5.43 -10.10 15.72
C GLU A 141 -4.20 -9.58 16.44
N PHE A 142 -4.43 -8.87 17.56
CA PHE A 142 -3.41 -8.33 18.44
C PHE A 142 -3.28 -9.18 19.70
N ASP A 143 -2.06 -9.29 20.19
CA ASP A 143 -1.74 -9.86 21.50
C ASP A 143 -0.77 -8.93 22.23
N ALA A 144 -0.57 -9.16 23.53
CA ALA A 144 0.41 -8.39 24.29
C ALA A 144 1.26 -9.29 25.19
N ASN A 145 2.56 -9.01 25.26
CA ASN A 145 3.49 -9.61 26.20
C ASN A 145 4.03 -8.52 27.14
N VAL A 146 4.46 -8.93 28.34
CA VAL A 146 5.17 -8.06 29.28
C VAL A 146 6.48 -8.72 29.63
N ASP A 147 7.58 -8.02 29.37
CA ASP A 147 8.94 -8.50 29.67
C ASP A 147 9.74 -7.36 30.30
N SER A 148 10.37 -7.62 31.45
CA SER A 148 11.39 -6.75 32.05
C SER A 148 11.02 -5.25 32.18
N GLY A 149 9.73 -4.95 32.42
CA GLY A 149 9.21 -3.56 32.52
C GLY A 149 8.77 -2.94 31.19
N TRP A 150 8.70 -3.72 30.12
CA TRP A 150 8.22 -3.33 28.79
C TRP A 150 6.89 -4.01 28.47
N LEU A 151 5.91 -3.22 28.06
CA LEU A 151 4.72 -3.70 27.35
C LEU A 151 5.05 -3.83 25.87
N ILE A 152 4.85 -5.02 25.31
CA ILE A 152 5.04 -5.33 23.88
C ILE A 152 3.66 -5.64 23.29
N LEU A 153 3.13 -4.78 22.42
CA LEU A 153 1.77 -4.89 21.85
C LEU A 153 1.84 -4.92 20.33
N GLY A 154 1.35 -5.98 19.69
CA GLY A 154 1.50 -6.16 18.24
C GLY A 154 0.73 -7.36 17.69
N PRO A 155 0.94 -7.71 16.40
CA PRO A 155 0.32 -8.87 15.79
C PRO A 155 0.54 -10.13 16.62
N ALA A 156 -0.51 -10.91 16.84
CA ALA A 156 -0.46 -12.07 17.76
C ALA A 156 0.61 -13.10 17.37
N THR A 157 0.91 -13.25 16.08
CA THR A 157 1.99 -14.12 15.57
C THR A 157 3.39 -13.63 15.91
N THR A 158 3.56 -12.33 16.11
CA THR A 158 4.86 -11.68 16.33
C THR A 158 5.14 -11.55 17.82
N VAL A 159 4.14 -11.14 18.60
CA VAL A 159 4.22 -11.07 20.07
C VAL A 159 4.47 -12.44 20.70
N LYS A 160 3.81 -13.51 20.20
CA LYS A 160 4.03 -14.89 20.70
C LYS A 160 5.40 -15.46 20.39
N ASN A 161 6.08 -14.91 19.37
CA ASN A 161 7.43 -15.28 18.98
C ASN A 161 8.44 -14.18 19.36
N TRP A 162 8.06 -13.24 20.24
CA TRP A 162 8.96 -12.17 20.65
C TRP A 162 10.05 -12.76 21.55
N THR A 163 11.27 -12.82 21.04
CA THR A 163 12.45 -13.24 21.80
C THR A 163 13.39 -12.04 21.89
N PRO A 164 13.60 -11.46 23.09
CA PRO A 164 14.59 -10.42 23.31
C PRO A 164 15.98 -10.93 22.92
N ALA A 165 16.74 -10.15 22.15
CA ALA A 165 18.01 -10.61 21.59
C ALA A 165 19.07 -10.94 22.67
N ILE A 166 18.93 -10.41 23.90
CA ILE A 166 19.78 -10.71 25.06
C ILE A 166 19.78 -12.23 25.39
N ASP A 167 18.65 -12.91 25.24
CA ASP A 167 18.52 -14.36 25.51
C ASP A 167 18.91 -15.24 24.30
N SER A 168 19.12 -14.64 23.12
CA SER A 168 19.37 -15.38 21.87
C SER A 168 20.83 -15.81 21.67
N GLY A 169 21.77 -15.22 22.42
CA GLY A 169 23.21 -15.41 22.22
C GLY A 169 23.78 -14.84 20.91
N ALA A 170 22.99 -14.07 20.14
CA ALA A 170 23.38 -13.54 18.84
C ALA A 170 24.17 -12.22 18.95
N THR A 171 25.50 -12.30 18.82
CA THR A 171 26.44 -11.16 18.91
C THR A 171 26.40 -10.16 17.75
N ASP A 172 25.51 -10.33 16.76
CA ASP A 172 25.39 -9.47 15.56
C ASP A 172 24.02 -8.76 15.48
N GLY A 173 23.06 -9.13 16.33
CA GLY A 173 21.64 -8.75 16.18
C GLY A 173 21.10 -7.74 17.20
N SER A 174 21.56 -7.80 18.46
CA SER A 174 21.07 -6.97 19.57
C SER A 174 21.60 -5.54 19.54
N ASP A 175 22.87 -5.39 19.18
CA ASP A 175 23.61 -4.15 19.43
C ASP A 175 23.32 -3.09 18.36
N ARG A 176 23.08 -3.53 17.11
CA ARG A 176 22.77 -2.66 15.97
C ARG A 176 21.62 -1.67 16.24
N TRP A 177 20.59 -2.07 16.97
CA TRP A 177 19.45 -1.18 17.28
C TRP A 177 19.72 -0.26 18.48
N ARG A 178 20.64 -0.62 19.40
CA ARG A 178 21.10 0.28 20.48
C ARG A 178 21.87 1.48 19.91
N ASP A 179 22.73 1.25 18.91
CA ASP A 179 23.55 2.32 18.32
C ASP A 179 22.76 3.20 17.33
N LEU A 180 21.75 2.63 16.66
CA LEU A 180 20.87 3.34 15.72
C LEU A 180 19.70 4.09 16.39
N ILE A 181 19.16 3.56 17.50
CA ILE A 181 18.09 4.20 18.27
C ILE A 181 18.63 4.53 19.66
N ARG A 182 19.20 5.72 19.77
CA ARG A 182 19.92 6.19 20.96
C ARG A 182 18.94 6.84 21.94
N GLY A 183 18.86 6.31 23.16
CA GLY A 183 17.91 6.75 24.19
C GLY A 183 18.23 8.10 24.83
N ASP A 184 19.45 8.60 24.67
CA ASP A 184 19.94 9.89 25.17
C ASP A 184 19.76 11.06 24.18
N ASP A 185 19.41 10.79 22.92
CA ASP A 185 19.08 11.81 21.93
C ASP A 185 17.74 12.50 22.31
N GLU A 186 17.67 13.82 22.23
CA GLU A 186 16.41 14.56 22.48
C GLU A 186 15.44 14.47 21.29
N ASN A 187 15.95 14.12 20.10
CA ASN A 187 15.17 14.04 18.86
C ASN A 187 14.38 12.74 18.74
N SER A 188 13.25 12.78 18.03
CA SER A 188 12.61 11.56 17.53
C SER A 188 13.48 10.93 16.42
N GLN A 189 13.53 9.60 16.40
CA GLN A 189 14.42 8.84 15.53
C GLN A 189 13.66 7.77 14.76
N LEU A 190 14.03 7.57 13.49
CA LEU A 190 13.69 6.39 12.70
C LEU A 190 14.99 5.72 12.28
N ALA A 191 15.05 4.39 12.33
CA ALA A 191 16.14 3.62 11.73
C ALA A 191 15.61 2.45 10.90
N ILE A 192 16.28 2.16 9.80
CA ILE A 192 16.03 1.01 8.92
C ILE A 192 17.35 0.25 8.79
N ALA A 193 17.35 -1.04 9.10
CA ALA A 193 18.54 -1.88 9.06
C ALA A 193 18.13 -3.32 8.67
N LEU A 194 18.44 -3.70 7.43
CA LEU A 194 18.16 -5.04 6.94
C LEU A 194 19.23 -6.02 7.47
N PRO A 195 18.83 -7.18 8.06
CA PRO A 195 19.77 -8.25 8.43
C PRO A 195 20.70 -8.63 7.27
N ASN A 196 21.95 -8.93 7.58
CA ASN A 196 23.02 -9.20 6.60
C ASN A 196 22.58 -10.23 5.54
N ASP A 197 22.02 -11.36 5.96
CA ASP A 197 21.57 -12.44 5.07
C ASP A 197 20.40 -12.02 4.16
N MET A 198 19.44 -11.26 4.68
CA MET A 198 18.34 -10.74 3.88
C MET A 198 18.84 -9.70 2.85
N ARG A 199 19.78 -8.85 3.25
CA ARG A 199 20.42 -7.86 2.37
C ARG A 199 21.16 -8.55 1.21
N GLN A 200 21.95 -9.57 1.50
CA GLN A 200 22.65 -10.37 0.48
C GLN A 200 21.66 -11.08 -0.47
N THR A 201 20.59 -11.67 0.09
CA THR A 201 19.54 -12.35 -0.69
C THR A 201 18.82 -11.38 -1.63
N LEU A 202 18.38 -10.22 -1.11
CA LEU A 202 17.73 -9.17 -1.91
C LEU A 202 18.66 -8.65 -3.02
N ALA A 203 19.93 -8.40 -2.71
CA ALA A 203 20.92 -7.97 -3.69
C ALA A 203 21.22 -9.02 -4.78
N ALA A 204 21.01 -10.31 -4.51
CA ALA A 204 21.11 -11.37 -5.51
C ALA A 204 19.86 -11.47 -6.40
N MET A 205 18.68 -11.16 -5.86
CA MET A 205 17.39 -11.19 -6.58
C MET A 205 17.11 -9.92 -7.41
N TRP A 206 17.69 -8.78 -7.03
CA TRP A 206 17.42 -7.50 -7.68
C TRP A 206 18.18 -7.28 -8.99
N PRO A 207 17.72 -6.34 -9.86
CA PRO A 207 18.42 -6.00 -11.10
C PRO A 207 19.87 -5.59 -10.85
N GLN A 208 20.78 -6.25 -11.56
CA GLN A 208 22.23 -5.99 -11.51
C GLN A 208 22.68 -4.86 -12.45
N GLN A 209 21.75 -4.29 -13.23
CA GLN A 209 21.98 -3.14 -14.11
C GLN A 209 21.19 -1.93 -13.60
N PRO A 210 21.70 -0.69 -13.78
CA PRO A 210 20.94 0.52 -13.50
C PRO A 210 19.61 0.57 -14.26
N LEU A 211 18.58 1.10 -13.60
CA LEU A 211 17.25 1.21 -14.19
C LEU A 211 17.21 2.40 -15.16
N LYS A 212 16.89 2.15 -16.44
CA LYS A 212 16.79 3.21 -17.48
C LYS A 212 15.83 4.36 -17.14
N SER A 213 14.90 4.14 -16.20
CA SER A 213 13.92 5.12 -15.73
C SER A 213 14.41 6.01 -14.58
N LEU A 214 15.63 5.81 -14.08
CA LEU A 214 16.23 6.55 -12.97
C LEU A 214 17.63 7.05 -13.39
N PRO A 215 18.00 8.30 -13.10
CA PRO A 215 19.33 8.84 -13.39
C PRO A 215 20.36 8.37 -12.35
N SER A 216 20.39 7.06 -12.08
CA SER A 216 21.30 6.42 -11.12
C SER A 216 22.40 5.67 -11.84
N LYS A 217 23.65 5.79 -11.38
CA LYS A 217 24.80 5.00 -11.83
C LYS A 217 24.86 3.65 -11.12
N LEU A 218 24.30 3.55 -9.91
CA LEU A 218 24.20 2.32 -9.16
C LEU A 218 22.99 1.48 -9.61
N SER A 219 23.19 0.17 -9.79
CA SER A 219 22.08 -0.77 -9.92
C SER A 219 21.32 -0.93 -8.61
N PRO A 220 20.03 -1.33 -8.63
CA PRO A 220 19.30 -1.67 -7.40
C PRO A 220 20.05 -2.67 -6.51
N ALA A 221 20.69 -3.69 -7.09
CA ALA A 221 21.52 -4.64 -6.35
C ALA A 221 22.73 -3.99 -5.65
N GLN A 222 23.34 -2.95 -6.24
CA GLN A 222 24.42 -2.20 -5.60
C GLN A 222 23.90 -1.30 -4.48
N TRP A 223 22.76 -0.61 -4.67
CA TRP A 223 22.11 0.16 -3.61
C TRP A 223 21.89 -0.68 -2.34
N VAL A 224 21.35 -1.89 -2.49
CA VAL A 224 21.13 -2.81 -1.36
C VAL A 224 22.43 -3.29 -0.71
N ARG A 225 23.56 -3.32 -1.42
CA ARG A 225 24.86 -3.72 -0.84
C ARG A 225 25.57 -2.59 -0.13
N VAL A 226 25.49 -1.37 -0.66
CA VAL A 226 26.17 -0.18 -0.13
C VAL A 226 25.52 0.30 1.16
N VAL A 227 24.19 0.37 1.19
CA VAL A 227 23.43 0.79 2.39
C VAL A 227 23.34 -0.37 3.38
N GLN A 228 23.98 -0.22 4.55
CA GLN A 228 23.88 -1.19 5.64
C GLN A 228 22.72 -0.86 6.57
N SER A 229 22.66 0.40 7.01
CA SER A 229 21.59 0.98 7.81
C SER A 229 21.33 2.42 7.37
N ALA A 230 20.17 2.96 7.74
CA ALA A 230 19.84 4.36 7.61
C ALA A 230 19.11 4.85 8.85
N ARG A 231 19.63 5.87 9.52
CA ARG A 231 19.06 6.55 10.68
C ARG A 231 18.61 7.95 10.27
N ILE A 232 17.39 8.32 10.61
CA ILE A 232 16.83 9.66 10.44
C ILE A 232 16.62 10.24 11.84
N ALA A 233 17.36 11.29 12.18
CA ALA A 233 17.14 12.10 13.38
C ALA A 233 16.36 13.37 13.00
N LEU A 234 15.30 13.67 13.75
CA LEU A 234 14.33 14.70 13.44
C LEU A 234 14.26 15.75 14.55
N SER A 235 14.94 16.88 14.33
CA SER A 235 14.74 18.11 15.10
C SER A 235 13.67 18.96 14.41
N LEU A 236 12.82 19.63 15.19
CA LEU A 236 11.57 20.22 14.72
C LEU A 236 11.55 21.74 14.91
N PRO A 237 10.64 22.48 14.25
CA PRO A 237 10.67 23.95 14.20
C PRO A 237 10.72 24.63 15.58
N PRO A 238 11.32 25.83 15.72
CA PRO A 238 11.61 26.80 14.65
C PRO A 238 12.98 26.66 13.96
N GLN A 239 13.86 25.76 14.41
CA GLN A 239 15.17 25.48 13.77
C GLN A 239 15.26 24.00 13.40
N GLY A 240 14.19 23.46 12.81
CA GLY A 240 14.10 22.03 12.52
C GLY A 240 15.13 21.60 11.49
N ASP A 241 16.06 20.75 11.91
CA ASP A 241 17.04 20.06 11.07
C ASP A 241 16.72 18.57 11.03
N THR A 242 16.96 17.94 9.89
CA THR A 242 16.72 16.53 9.64
C THR A 242 17.99 15.92 9.10
N VAL A 243 18.60 15.06 9.91
CA VAL A 243 19.85 14.39 9.57
C VAL A 243 19.55 12.94 9.24
N ILE A 244 19.73 12.57 7.98
CA ILE A 244 19.70 11.18 7.51
C ILE A 244 21.15 10.70 7.45
N GLU A 245 21.53 9.84 8.37
CA GLU A 245 22.81 9.16 8.43
C GLU A 245 22.66 7.77 7.79
N ILE A 246 23.38 7.52 6.70
CA ILE A 246 23.34 6.25 5.96
C ILE A 246 24.69 5.56 6.13
N GLU A 247 24.70 4.51 6.94
CA GLU A 247 25.89 3.71 7.23
C GLU A 247 26.21 2.80 6.04
N THR A 248 27.49 2.74 5.69
CA THR A 248 28.01 1.89 4.61
C THR A 248 29.16 1.00 5.13
N ALA A 249 29.71 0.13 4.27
CA ALA A 249 30.77 -0.80 4.70
C ALA A 249 32.11 -0.11 5.05
N ASP A 250 32.41 1.03 4.44
CA ASP A 250 33.66 1.75 4.56
C ASP A 250 33.52 3.19 4.00
N ALA A 251 34.55 4.02 4.19
CA ALA A 251 34.52 5.42 3.75
C ALA A 251 34.50 5.60 2.22
N ASP A 252 34.98 4.63 1.44
CA ASP A 252 34.96 4.68 -0.03
C ASP A 252 33.53 4.41 -0.55
N ALA A 253 32.82 3.47 0.09
CA ALA A 253 31.39 3.22 -0.13
C ALA A 253 30.53 4.43 0.27
N ALA A 254 30.84 5.07 1.41
CA ALA A 254 30.16 6.30 1.85
C ALA A 254 30.35 7.45 0.85
N THR A 255 31.56 7.63 0.35
CA THR A 255 31.88 8.65 -0.68
C THR A 255 31.15 8.35 -1.99
N THR A 256 31.15 7.10 -2.44
CA THR A 256 30.42 6.65 -3.64
C THR A 256 28.91 6.92 -3.51
N LEU A 257 28.34 6.69 -2.32
CA LEU A 257 26.94 6.94 -2.01
C LEU A 257 26.63 8.45 -1.99
N ALA A 258 27.49 9.26 -1.38
CA ALA A 258 27.33 10.71 -1.30
C ALA A 258 27.36 11.39 -2.69
N ASP A 259 28.30 10.99 -3.55
CA ASP A 259 28.37 11.44 -4.94
C ASP A 259 27.10 11.09 -5.72
N GLU A 260 26.59 9.87 -5.52
CA GLU A 260 25.38 9.38 -6.20
C GLU A 260 24.11 10.09 -5.71
N LEU A 261 23.97 10.34 -4.40
CA LEU A 261 22.87 11.13 -3.83
C LEU A 261 22.90 12.58 -4.33
N THR A 262 24.09 13.18 -4.45
CA THR A 262 24.30 14.52 -5.02
C THR A 262 23.94 14.57 -6.51
N HIS A 263 24.26 13.50 -7.26
CA HIS A 263 23.87 13.35 -8.65
C HIS A 263 22.36 13.16 -8.81
N LEU A 264 21.72 12.35 -7.96
CA LEU A 264 20.27 12.15 -7.96
C LEU A 264 19.53 13.44 -7.64
N ARG A 265 19.96 14.18 -6.60
CA ARG A 265 19.42 15.52 -6.27
C ARG A 265 19.45 16.44 -7.48
N SER A 266 20.61 16.57 -8.15
CA SER A 266 20.74 17.48 -9.31
C SER A 266 20.07 16.97 -10.59
N SER A 267 19.62 15.71 -10.64
CA SER A 267 18.95 15.09 -11.79
C SER A 267 17.44 14.89 -11.62
N LEU A 268 16.88 15.18 -10.45
CA LEU A 268 15.49 14.89 -10.09
C LEU A 268 14.81 16.13 -9.51
N ASP A 269 14.06 16.85 -10.35
CA ASP A 269 13.31 18.09 -10.03
C ASP A 269 12.36 18.01 -8.81
N TRP A 270 12.11 16.82 -8.25
CA TRP A 270 11.30 16.61 -7.05
C TRP A 270 12.09 16.57 -5.74
N ILE A 271 13.43 16.52 -5.81
CA ILE A 271 14.31 16.62 -4.64
C ILE A 271 14.67 18.10 -4.42
N ASP A 272 14.29 18.64 -3.27
CA ASP A 272 14.46 20.04 -2.88
C ASP A 272 15.94 20.41 -2.71
N ASP A 273 16.30 21.63 -3.14
CA ASP A 273 17.66 22.16 -3.10
C ASP A 273 18.25 22.36 -1.69
N ARG A 274 17.43 22.25 -0.64
CA ARG A 274 17.85 22.24 0.77
C ARG A 274 18.55 20.95 1.21
N TRP A 275 18.54 19.89 0.39
CA TRP A 275 19.31 18.67 0.65
C TRP A 275 20.82 18.92 0.51
N SER A 276 21.56 19.05 1.60
CA SER A 276 23.02 18.94 1.57
C SER A 276 23.44 17.49 1.77
N VAL A 277 24.54 17.08 1.13
CA VAL A 277 25.11 15.73 1.27
C VAL A 277 26.59 15.88 1.63
N SER A 278 27.03 15.11 2.63
CA SER A 278 28.41 15.05 3.12
C SER A 278 28.74 13.62 3.58
N THR A 279 29.95 13.41 4.12
CA THR A 279 30.39 12.12 4.66
C THR A 279 31.05 12.33 6.03
N ASP A 280 30.86 11.36 6.92
CA ASP A 280 31.61 11.23 8.17
C ASP A 280 31.99 9.77 8.38
N GLY A 281 33.29 9.46 8.31
CA GLY A 281 33.78 8.08 8.34
C GLY A 281 33.09 7.16 7.32
N PRO A 282 32.47 6.04 7.75
CA PRO A 282 31.73 5.12 6.88
C PRO A 282 30.27 5.56 6.60
N SER A 283 29.84 6.73 7.07
CA SER A 283 28.47 7.24 6.91
C SER A 283 28.40 8.30 5.81
N ALA A 284 27.40 8.20 4.94
CA ALA A 284 26.93 9.31 4.11
C ALA A 284 25.84 10.08 4.87
N ILE A 285 25.98 11.39 5.00
CA ILE A 285 25.09 12.25 5.78
C ILE A 285 24.30 13.13 4.80
N VAL A 286 22.97 13.11 4.90
CA VAL A 286 22.08 14.06 4.21
C VAL A 286 21.44 14.95 5.26
N GLN A 287 21.59 16.27 5.13
CA GLN A 287 20.86 17.24 5.98
C GLN A 287 19.78 17.93 5.15
N THR A 288 18.61 18.14 5.76
CA THR A 288 17.47 18.82 5.14
C THR A 288 16.54 19.37 6.23
N SER A 289 15.43 20.01 5.87
CA SER A 289 14.43 20.43 6.86
C SER A 289 13.24 19.45 6.93
N PRO A 290 12.56 19.29 8.07
CA PRO A 290 11.50 18.28 8.24
C PRO A 290 10.37 18.36 7.21
N ASP A 291 9.95 19.57 6.85
CA ASP A 291 8.93 19.82 5.82
C ASP A 291 9.32 19.19 4.47
N VAL A 292 10.57 19.38 4.04
CA VAL A 292 11.11 18.79 2.80
C VAL A 292 11.03 17.28 2.82
N LEU A 293 11.48 16.65 3.90
CA LEU A 293 11.49 15.20 3.99
C LEU A 293 10.05 14.66 3.90
N ILE A 294 9.09 15.31 4.55
CA ILE A 294 7.69 14.87 4.58
C ILE A 294 7.01 15.09 3.23
N GLU A 295 7.23 16.23 2.56
CA GLU A 295 6.76 16.48 1.19
C GLU A 295 7.27 15.39 0.23
N GLN A 296 8.57 15.09 0.28
CA GLN A 296 9.18 14.09 -0.61
C GLN A 296 8.76 12.66 -0.29
N LEU A 297 8.63 12.29 1.00
CA LEU A 297 8.11 10.98 1.41
C LEU A 297 6.63 10.83 0.99
N ALA A 298 5.81 11.87 1.14
CA ALA A 298 4.43 11.86 0.68
C ALA A 298 4.34 11.67 -0.84
N ALA A 299 5.15 12.40 -1.61
CA ALA A 299 5.22 12.24 -3.07
C ALA A 299 5.72 10.84 -3.47
N ALA A 300 6.78 10.33 -2.83
CA ALA A 300 7.33 9.00 -3.10
C ALA A 300 6.31 7.88 -2.82
N VAL A 301 5.63 7.94 -1.67
CA VAL A 301 4.63 6.93 -1.29
C VAL A 301 3.34 7.07 -2.11
N GLY A 302 2.93 8.28 -2.49
CA GLY A 302 1.82 8.50 -3.43
C GLY A 302 2.06 7.79 -4.77
N ASN A 303 3.26 7.99 -5.35
CA ASN A 303 3.71 7.29 -6.55
C ASN A 303 3.77 5.76 -6.39
N LEU A 304 4.25 5.27 -5.23
CA LEU A 304 4.30 3.83 -4.93
C LEU A 304 2.90 3.23 -4.75
N ASN A 305 1.99 3.92 -4.07
CA ASN A 305 0.61 3.49 -3.86
C ASN A 305 -0.13 3.37 -5.19
N GLN A 306 -0.07 4.38 -6.06
CA GLN A 306 -0.69 4.32 -7.40
C GLN A 306 -0.17 3.13 -8.23
N ARG A 307 1.15 2.89 -8.21
CA ARG A 307 1.76 1.72 -8.89
C ARG A 307 1.31 0.40 -8.26
N SER A 308 1.29 0.31 -6.94
CA SER A 308 0.86 -0.88 -6.18
C SER A 308 -0.63 -1.21 -6.40
N MET A 309 -1.50 -0.20 -6.39
CA MET A 309 -2.93 -0.31 -6.68
C MET A 309 -3.18 -0.78 -8.12
N ARG A 310 -2.45 -0.24 -9.10
CA ARG A 310 -2.47 -0.72 -10.50
C ARG A 310 -2.02 -2.18 -10.59
N LEU A 311 -0.92 -2.57 -9.94
CA LEU A 311 -0.43 -3.97 -9.93
C LEU A 311 -1.42 -4.93 -9.26
N ARG A 312 -2.04 -4.53 -8.15
CA ARG A 312 -3.12 -5.29 -7.47
C ARG A 312 -4.30 -5.50 -8.40
N THR A 313 -4.77 -4.45 -9.06
CA THR A 313 -5.90 -4.50 -10.01
C THR A 313 -5.58 -5.43 -11.19
N MET A 314 -4.36 -5.37 -11.73
CA MET A 314 -3.89 -6.26 -12.78
C MET A 314 -3.82 -7.73 -12.33
N ASN A 315 -3.42 -7.98 -11.07
CA ASN A 315 -3.42 -9.33 -10.51
C ASN A 315 -4.84 -9.85 -10.26
N ASN A 316 -5.74 -9.00 -9.78
CA ASN A 316 -7.17 -9.28 -9.65
C ASN A 316 -7.79 -9.68 -10.99
N LEU A 317 -7.53 -8.91 -12.06
CA LEU A 317 -7.96 -9.26 -13.43
C LEU A 317 -7.42 -10.64 -13.87
N LYS A 318 -6.14 -10.94 -13.62
CA LYS A 318 -5.56 -12.27 -13.93
C LYS A 318 -6.22 -13.41 -13.15
N GLN A 319 -6.52 -13.21 -11.87
CA GLN A 319 -7.24 -14.20 -11.06
C GLN A 319 -8.67 -14.42 -11.56
N ILE A 320 -9.37 -13.36 -11.95
CA ILE A 320 -10.70 -13.46 -12.58
C ILE A 320 -10.60 -14.19 -13.94
N GLY A 321 -9.58 -13.89 -14.76
CA GLY A 321 -9.35 -14.59 -16.03
C GLY A 321 -9.10 -16.08 -15.85
N LEU A 322 -8.26 -16.46 -14.88
CA LEU A 322 -8.05 -17.86 -14.50
C LEU A 322 -9.36 -18.52 -14.03
N ALA A 323 -10.17 -17.83 -13.23
CA ALA A 323 -11.49 -18.32 -12.81
C ALA A 323 -12.46 -18.49 -13.99
N MET A 324 -12.47 -17.57 -14.96
CA MET A 324 -13.26 -17.67 -16.19
C MET A 324 -12.81 -18.84 -17.07
N HIS A 325 -11.50 -19.09 -17.17
CA HIS A 325 -10.92 -20.24 -17.87
C HIS A 325 -11.27 -21.56 -17.18
N ASN A 326 -11.22 -21.61 -15.85
CA ASN A 326 -11.62 -22.79 -15.07
C ASN A 326 -13.13 -23.07 -15.20
N HIS A 327 -13.97 -22.03 -15.20
CA HIS A 327 -15.40 -22.15 -15.51
C HIS A 327 -15.60 -22.69 -16.94
N HIS A 328 -14.86 -22.20 -17.93
CA HIS A 328 -14.90 -22.75 -19.31
C HIS A 328 -14.45 -24.21 -19.36
N ALA A 329 -13.39 -24.58 -18.64
CA ALA A 329 -12.93 -25.97 -18.58
C ALA A 329 -13.99 -26.92 -18.00
N ALA A 330 -14.70 -26.49 -16.93
CA ALA A 330 -15.75 -27.26 -16.27
C ALA A 330 -17.07 -27.32 -17.08
N PHE A 331 -17.57 -26.16 -17.52
CA PHE A 331 -18.91 -26.01 -18.09
C PHE A 331 -18.93 -25.86 -19.63
N LYS A 332 -17.76 -25.88 -20.29
CA LYS A 332 -17.54 -25.69 -21.74
C LYS A 332 -17.94 -24.32 -22.30
N ALA A 333 -18.26 -23.38 -21.41
CA ALA A 333 -18.56 -21.98 -21.70
C ALA A 333 -18.03 -21.07 -20.59
N PHE A 334 -17.71 -19.83 -20.93
CA PHE A 334 -17.54 -18.73 -19.98
C PHE A 334 -18.85 -18.49 -19.21
N PRO A 335 -18.82 -17.88 -18.01
CA PRO A 335 -20.04 -17.60 -17.26
C PRO A 335 -20.94 -16.63 -18.03
N ASP A 336 -22.23 -16.97 -18.22
CA ASP A 336 -23.18 -16.01 -18.77
C ASP A 336 -23.31 -14.78 -17.87
N ALA A 337 -23.58 -13.61 -18.47
CA ALA A 337 -23.64 -12.30 -17.83
C ALA A 337 -24.47 -12.23 -16.54
N ALA A 338 -25.51 -13.06 -16.44
CA ALA A 338 -26.34 -13.22 -15.25
C ALA A 338 -26.68 -14.70 -14.97
N ILE A 339 -27.04 -14.98 -13.72
CA ILE A 339 -27.93 -16.08 -13.33
C ILE A 339 -29.36 -15.55 -13.48
N ARG A 340 -30.24 -16.31 -14.12
CA ARG A 340 -31.62 -15.91 -14.42
C ARG A 340 -32.62 -16.90 -13.82
N ALA A 341 -33.81 -16.40 -13.48
CA ALA A 341 -34.96 -17.23 -13.13
C ALA A 341 -35.58 -17.88 -14.39
N ASP A 342 -36.51 -18.82 -14.19
CA ASP A 342 -37.21 -19.54 -15.27
C ASP A 342 -38.03 -18.61 -16.18
N ASP A 343 -38.43 -17.43 -15.70
CA ASP A 343 -39.12 -16.38 -16.47
C ASP A 343 -38.17 -15.45 -17.26
N GLY A 344 -36.85 -15.67 -17.13
CA GLY A 344 -35.79 -14.86 -17.74
C GLY A 344 -35.32 -13.67 -16.89
N GLY A 345 -35.93 -13.40 -15.73
CA GLY A 345 -35.52 -12.31 -14.84
C GLY A 345 -34.10 -12.47 -14.30
N GLU A 346 -33.28 -11.41 -14.35
CA GLU A 346 -31.90 -11.46 -13.88
C GLU A 346 -31.81 -11.40 -12.35
N LEU A 347 -31.27 -12.47 -11.74
CA LEU A 347 -31.17 -12.60 -10.29
C LEU A 347 -29.83 -12.10 -9.77
N LEU A 348 -28.72 -12.58 -10.35
CA LEU A 348 -27.36 -12.41 -9.82
C LEU A 348 -26.33 -12.28 -10.95
N SER A 349 -25.23 -11.58 -10.68
CA SER A 349 -24.11 -11.36 -11.60
C SER A 349 -23.36 -12.64 -12.01
N TRP A 350 -22.77 -12.64 -13.21
CA TRP A 350 -21.72 -13.58 -13.64
C TRP A 350 -20.63 -13.80 -12.59
N ARG A 351 -20.30 -12.78 -11.79
CA ARG A 351 -19.30 -12.84 -10.70
C ARG A 351 -19.61 -13.93 -9.68
N VAL A 352 -20.89 -14.21 -9.41
CA VAL A 352 -21.31 -15.28 -8.50
C VAL A 352 -20.90 -16.66 -9.03
N LYS A 353 -20.97 -16.89 -10.35
CA LYS A 353 -20.54 -18.15 -10.98
C LYS A 353 -19.03 -18.41 -10.84
N LEU A 354 -18.23 -17.37 -10.57
CA LEU A 354 -16.78 -17.47 -10.43
C LEU A 354 -16.29 -17.73 -8.99
N LEU A 355 -17.12 -17.51 -7.97
CA LEU A 355 -16.71 -17.64 -6.56
C LEU A 355 -16.06 -19.01 -6.21
N PRO A 356 -16.55 -20.17 -6.69
CA PRO A 356 -15.89 -21.46 -6.44
C PRO A 356 -14.47 -21.55 -7.01
N PHE A 357 -14.20 -20.80 -8.09
CA PHE A 357 -12.90 -20.75 -8.78
C PHE A 357 -11.99 -19.60 -8.26
N LEU A 358 -12.46 -18.82 -7.28
CA LEU A 358 -11.75 -17.73 -6.60
C LEU A 358 -11.52 -18.03 -5.10
N GLU A 359 -11.62 -19.31 -4.72
CA GLU A 359 -11.51 -19.80 -3.32
C GLU A 359 -12.60 -19.23 -2.38
N GLN A 360 -13.69 -18.67 -2.91
CA GLN A 360 -14.81 -18.08 -2.17
C GLN A 360 -15.98 -19.06 -1.97
N GLN A 361 -15.70 -20.35 -1.76
CA GLN A 361 -16.71 -21.41 -1.71
C GLN A 361 -17.76 -21.17 -0.60
N ALA A 362 -17.34 -20.79 0.60
CA ALA A 362 -18.24 -20.48 1.72
C ALA A 362 -19.18 -19.29 1.42
N LEU A 363 -18.72 -18.33 0.62
CA LEU A 363 -19.54 -17.20 0.17
C LEU A 363 -20.54 -17.64 -0.90
N TYR A 364 -20.13 -18.52 -1.81
CA TYR A 364 -20.99 -19.09 -2.85
C TYR A 364 -22.15 -19.91 -2.26
N GLU A 365 -21.87 -20.72 -1.23
CA GLU A 365 -22.87 -21.53 -0.52
C GLU A 365 -23.86 -20.69 0.30
N ALA A 366 -23.49 -19.48 0.71
CA ALA A 366 -24.35 -18.57 1.46
C ALA A 366 -25.38 -17.81 0.58
N ILE A 367 -25.25 -17.86 -0.75
CA ILE A 367 -26.11 -17.12 -1.68
C ILE A 367 -27.33 -17.95 -2.08
N GLN A 368 -28.53 -17.38 -1.90
CA GLN A 368 -29.76 -17.93 -2.49
C GLN A 368 -29.79 -17.57 -3.98
N ARG A 369 -29.51 -18.57 -4.83
CA ARG A 369 -29.28 -18.41 -6.27
C ARG A 369 -30.58 -18.30 -7.10
N ASP A 370 -31.70 -18.60 -6.47
CA ASP A 370 -33.09 -18.43 -6.93
C ASP A 370 -33.71 -17.09 -6.51
N ALA A 371 -32.98 -16.26 -5.75
CA ALA A 371 -33.43 -14.95 -5.28
C ALA A 371 -32.57 -13.81 -5.86
N ALA A 372 -33.17 -12.63 -6.03
CA ALA A 372 -32.48 -11.43 -6.53
C ALA A 372 -31.32 -11.00 -5.60
N TRP A 373 -30.32 -10.34 -6.19
CA TRP A 373 -29.11 -9.85 -5.53
C TRP A 373 -29.35 -8.87 -4.35
N ASP A 374 -30.45 -8.13 -4.39
CA ASP A 374 -30.88 -7.12 -3.40
C ASP A 374 -31.99 -7.60 -2.45
N SER A 375 -32.46 -8.83 -2.63
CA SER A 375 -33.46 -9.46 -1.76
C SER A 375 -33.01 -9.51 -0.29
N GLU A 376 -33.98 -9.56 0.63
CA GLU A 376 -33.73 -9.66 2.08
C GLU A 376 -32.75 -10.80 2.44
N VAL A 377 -32.89 -11.95 1.77
CA VAL A 377 -32.04 -13.14 2.01
C VAL A 377 -30.60 -12.94 1.55
N ASN A 378 -30.37 -12.26 0.43
CA ASN A 378 -29.03 -12.04 -0.13
C ASN A 378 -28.34 -10.77 0.39
N ARG A 379 -29.08 -9.83 1.02
CA ARG A 379 -28.57 -8.51 1.44
C ARG A 379 -27.28 -8.59 2.29
N LYS A 380 -27.20 -9.52 3.24
CA LYS A 380 -26.00 -9.72 4.09
C LYS A 380 -24.79 -10.18 3.28
N VAL A 381 -24.99 -11.03 2.27
CA VAL A 381 -23.92 -11.53 1.41
C VAL A 381 -23.46 -10.44 0.43
N THR A 382 -24.40 -9.70 -0.16
CA THR A 382 -24.12 -8.55 -1.03
C THR A 382 -23.28 -7.45 -0.36
N GLN A 383 -23.29 -7.34 0.97
CA GLN A 383 -22.44 -6.41 1.74
C GLN A 383 -21.01 -6.93 1.98
N THR A 384 -20.69 -8.18 1.63
CA THR A 384 -19.35 -8.76 1.82
C THR A 384 -18.43 -8.31 0.68
N ALA A 385 -17.28 -7.73 1.03
CA ALA A 385 -16.23 -7.40 0.06
C ALA A 385 -15.48 -8.66 -0.39
N VAL A 386 -15.31 -8.83 -1.70
CA VAL A 386 -14.54 -9.93 -2.31
C VAL A 386 -13.23 -9.35 -2.86
N PRO A 387 -12.05 -9.67 -2.29
CA PRO A 387 -10.79 -9.01 -2.63
C PRO A 387 -10.44 -9.03 -4.12
N ASN A 388 -10.83 -10.09 -4.84
CA ASN A 388 -10.57 -10.26 -6.26
C ASN A 388 -11.36 -9.28 -7.14
N PHE A 389 -12.49 -8.72 -6.66
CA PHE A 389 -13.29 -7.73 -7.40
C PHE A 389 -12.95 -6.28 -7.05
N GLY A 390 -12.05 -6.06 -6.07
CA GLY A 390 -11.61 -4.72 -5.67
C GLY A 390 -10.72 -4.03 -6.70
N THR A 391 -10.79 -2.70 -6.74
CA THR A 391 -10.04 -1.78 -7.60
C THR A 391 -9.55 -0.58 -6.75
N PRO A 392 -8.78 0.39 -7.30
CA PRO A 392 -8.28 1.51 -6.50
C PRO A 392 -9.40 2.41 -5.96
N ASP A 393 -10.50 2.51 -6.70
CA ASP A 393 -11.66 3.35 -6.37
C ASP A 393 -12.68 2.63 -5.46
N HIS A 394 -12.64 1.29 -5.40
CA HIS A 394 -13.64 0.45 -4.71
C HIS A 394 -13.01 -0.80 -4.08
N ASP A 395 -12.92 -0.87 -2.75
CA ASP A 395 -12.43 -2.02 -1.99
C ASP A 395 -13.51 -2.74 -1.15
N GLY A 396 -14.75 -2.24 -1.22
CA GLY A 396 -15.92 -2.75 -0.50
C GLY A 396 -16.79 -3.73 -1.30
N PRO A 397 -18.13 -3.72 -1.14
CA PRO A 397 -19.05 -4.55 -1.91
C PRO A 397 -19.28 -4.06 -3.35
N MET A 398 -18.75 -2.89 -3.71
CA MET A 398 -18.86 -2.28 -5.04
C MET A 398 -17.67 -2.71 -5.92
N THR A 399 -17.88 -2.76 -7.23
CA THR A 399 -16.82 -2.98 -8.21
C THR A 399 -17.13 -2.31 -9.54
N ASN A 400 -16.10 -1.77 -10.19
CA ASN A 400 -16.11 -1.29 -11.57
C ASN A 400 -15.43 -2.25 -12.56
N ILE A 401 -15.01 -3.46 -12.15
CA ILE A 401 -14.59 -4.50 -13.11
C ILE A 401 -15.85 -5.04 -13.81
N ARG A 402 -16.10 -4.61 -15.04
CA ARG A 402 -17.34 -4.91 -15.81
C ARG A 402 -17.03 -5.56 -17.14
N ILE A 403 -18.06 -6.18 -17.73
CA ILE A 403 -18.06 -6.66 -19.11
C ILE A 403 -18.47 -5.47 -20.00
N PRO A 404 -17.55 -4.87 -20.79
CA PRO A 404 -17.92 -3.88 -21.80
C PRO A 404 -18.68 -4.56 -22.95
N VAL A 405 -19.72 -3.91 -23.48
CA VAL A 405 -20.53 -4.44 -24.59
C VAL A 405 -20.88 -3.37 -25.61
N ILE A 406 -20.68 -3.73 -26.87
CA ILE A 406 -21.21 -3.10 -28.09
C ILE A 406 -21.86 -4.20 -28.95
N PRO A 407 -22.63 -3.86 -30.01
CA PRO A 407 -23.09 -4.83 -30.98
C PRO A 407 -21.94 -5.69 -31.54
N GLY A 408 -22.10 -7.02 -31.53
CA GLY A 408 -21.05 -7.97 -31.93
C GLY A 408 -20.02 -8.33 -30.84
N SER A 409 -20.15 -7.81 -29.61
CA SER A 409 -19.39 -8.29 -28.46
C SER A 409 -19.85 -9.67 -27.98
N MET A 410 -19.01 -10.39 -27.23
CA MET A 410 -19.29 -11.73 -26.71
C MET A 410 -20.63 -11.88 -25.97
N TYR A 411 -21.07 -10.82 -25.29
CA TYR A 411 -22.27 -10.80 -24.44
C TYR A 411 -23.42 -9.96 -25.02
N ASP A 412 -23.32 -9.52 -26.28
CA ASP A 412 -24.35 -8.77 -27.00
C ASP A 412 -25.64 -9.61 -27.17
N ASP A 413 -25.54 -10.79 -27.78
CA ASP A 413 -26.64 -11.76 -27.83
C ASP A 413 -26.60 -12.68 -26.58
N PRO A 414 -27.62 -12.68 -25.70
CA PRO A 414 -27.69 -13.57 -24.55
C PRO A 414 -27.83 -15.06 -24.91
N ALA A 415 -28.32 -15.40 -26.10
CA ALA A 415 -28.49 -16.77 -26.58
C ALA A 415 -27.26 -17.35 -27.29
N ALA A 416 -26.33 -16.50 -27.76
CA ALA A 416 -25.12 -16.92 -28.44
C ALA A 416 -24.15 -17.70 -27.50
N SER A 417 -23.50 -18.72 -28.05
CA SER A 417 -22.53 -19.56 -27.31
C SER A 417 -21.37 -18.75 -26.74
N LYS A 418 -21.19 -18.81 -25.41
CA LYS A 418 -20.10 -18.14 -24.69
C LYS A 418 -18.82 -18.99 -24.66
N SER A 419 -18.32 -19.41 -25.82
CA SER A 419 -17.17 -20.32 -25.94
C SER A 419 -15.95 -19.67 -26.60
N PHE A 420 -14.73 -20.18 -26.33
CA PHE A 420 -13.53 -19.77 -27.08
C PHE A 420 -13.67 -19.87 -28.61
N ARG A 421 -14.47 -20.83 -29.12
CA ARG A 421 -14.69 -21.02 -30.56
C ARG A 421 -15.54 -19.91 -31.19
N SER A 422 -16.22 -19.11 -30.38
CA SER A 422 -17.02 -17.97 -30.83
C SER A 422 -16.14 -16.75 -31.15
N ILE A 423 -14.88 -16.74 -30.71
CA ILE A 423 -13.93 -15.64 -30.88
C ILE A 423 -13.03 -15.95 -32.07
N THR A 424 -13.35 -15.39 -33.24
CA THR A 424 -12.59 -15.60 -34.48
C THR A 424 -11.45 -14.59 -34.65
N ASP A 425 -11.55 -13.41 -34.02
CA ASP A 425 -10.59 -12.30 -34.18
C ASP A 425 -9.33 -12.45 -33.28
N GLY A 426 -9.30 -13.51 -32.47
CA GLY A 426 -8.18 -13.90 -31.61
C GLY A 426 -8.39 -13.53 -30.15
N THR A 427 -8.26 -14.52 -29.26
CA THR A 427 -8.50 -14.37 -27.82
C THR A 427 -7.55 -13.40 -27.12
N SER A 428 -6.39 -13.12 -27.71
CA SER A 428 -5.42 -12.12 -27.25
C SER A 428 -5.77 -10.69 -27.67
N ASN A 429 -6.67 -10.53 -28.64
CA ASN A 429 -7.05 -9.25 -29.22
C ASN A 429 -8.41 -8.77 -28.68
N THR A 430 -9.31 -9.71 -28.30
CA THR A 430 -10.61 -9.39 -27.74
C THR A 430 -10.59 -9.21 -26.21
N ILE A 431 -11.11 -8.08 -25.75
CA ILE A 431 -11.33 -7.72 -24.34
C ILE A 431 -12.49 -8.54 -23.77
N ALA A 432 -12.25 -9.21 -22.64
CA ALA A 432 -13.24 -9.92 -21.85
C ALA A 432 -13.83 -9.06 -20.72
N LEU A 433 -12.99 -8.29 -20.03
CA LEU A 433 -13.37 -7.39 -18.93
C LEU A 433 -12.55 -6.11 -18.96
N ALA A 434 -13.11 -5.03 -18.45
CA ALA A 434 -12.43 -3.75 -18.29
C ALA A 434 -12.77 -3.11 -16.95
N VAL A 435 -11.86 -2.30 -16.42
CA VAL A 435 -12.16 -1.41 -15.29
C VAL A 435 -12.92 -0.21 -15.84
N ALA A 436 -14.22 -0.15 -15.60
CA ALA A 436 -15.09 0.96 -15.97
C ALA A 436 -14.79 2.22 -15.11
N PRO A 437 -15.27 3.41 -15.50
CA PRO A 437 -15.21 4.61 -14.67
C PRO A 437 -15.79 4.41 -13.25
N ALA A 438 -15.36 5.22 -12.27
CA ALA A 438 -15.69 4.98 -10.86
C ALA A 438 -17.19 5.16 -10.53
N ASP A 439 -17.88 6.03 -11.27
CA ASP A 439 -19.34 6.24 -11.24
C ASP A 439 -20.13 5.05 -11.83
N GLN A 440 -19.47 4.23 -12.66
CA GLN A 440 -20.03 3.00 -13.23
C GLN A 440 -19.91 1.79 -12.30
N ALA A 441 -19.51 1.97 -11.04
CA ALA A 441 -19.42 0.88 -10.09
C ALA A 441 -20.81 0.34 -9.67
N VAL A 442 -20.89 -0.98 -9.50
CA VAL A 442 -22.11 -1.69 -9.06
C VAL A 442 -21.78 -2.64 -7.91
N PRO A 443 -22.76 -3.01 -7.05
CA PRO A 443 -22.58 -4.12 -6.13
C PRO A 443 -22.14 -5.37 -6.90
N TRP A 444 -21.14 -6.11 -6.43
CA TRP A 444 -20.55 -7.20 -7.23
C TRP A 444 -21.54 -8.33 -7.55
N THR A 445 -22.58 -8.51 -6.73
CA THR A 445 -23.70 -9.44 -6.94
C THR A 445 -24.75 -8.94 -7.96
N ARG A 446 -24.81 -7.63 -8.25
CA ARG A 446 -25.80 -7.04 -9.16
C ARG A 446 -25.53 -7.48 -10.62
N PRO A 447 -26.51 -8.08 -11.32
CA PRO A 447 -26.38 -8.37 -12.74
C PRO A 447 -26.41 -7.08 -13.58
N GLY A 448 -25.93 -7.17 -14.81
CA GLY A 448 -25.86 -6.06 -15.75
C GLY A 448 -24.52 -5.94 -16.48
N LEU A 449 -24.62 -5.63 -17.77
CA LEU A 449 -23.50 -5.35 -18.66
C LEU A 449 -23.08 -3.88 -18.56
N TRP A 450 -21.93 -3.51 -19.11
CA TRP A 450 -21.54 -2.10 -19.32
C TRP A 450 -21.69 -1.78 -20.80
N GLU A 451 -22.88 -1.33 -21.16
CA GLU A 451 -23.21 -0.88 -22.51
C GLU A 451 -22.44 0.41 -22.82
N LEU A 452 -21.78 0.44 -23.98
CA LEU A 452 -20.97 1.55 -24.45
C LEU A 452 -21.70 2.29 -25.57
N ASP A 453 -21.65 3.62 -25.54
CA ASP A 453 -22.07 4.47 -26.66
C ASP A 453 -21.10 4.23 -27.84
N THR A 454 -21.61 3.65 -28.94
CA THR A 454 -20.84 3.34 -30.14
C THR A 454 -20.49 4.57 -30.97
N GLU A 455 -21.27 5.66 -30.89
CA GLU A 455 -20.94 6.91 -31.57
C GLU A 455 -19.80 7.66 -30.85
N ARG A 456 -19.61 7.38 -29.55
CA ARG A 456 -18.60 8.01 -28.68
C ARG A 456 -17.71 6.98 -27.98
N LEU A 457 -17.37 5.88 -28.66
CA LEU A 457 -16.81 4.66 -28.07
C LEU A 457 -15.56 4.88 -27.19
N VAL A 458 -14.61 5.70 -27.63
CA VAL A 458 -13.40 6.02 -26.83
C VAL A 458 -13.77 6.81 -25.58
N GLU A 459 -14.73 7.73 -25.66
CA GLU A 459 -15.14 8.55 -24.52
C GLU A 459 -16.01 7.76 -23.53
N SER A 460 -16.91 6.90 -24.01
CA SER A 460 -17.75 6.04 -23.17
C SER A 460 -16.93 4.97 -22.44
N PHE A 461 -15.84 4.47 -23.03
CA PHE A 461 -14.93 3.52 -22.41
C PHE A 461 -13.92 4.16 -21.45
N PHE A 462 -13.20 5.20 -21.88
CA PHE A 462 -12.16 5.83 -21.06
C PHE A 462 -12.74 6.80 -20.02
N GLY A 463 -13.83 7.51 -20.32
CA GLY A 463 -14.28 8.66 -19.53
C GLY A 463 -13.22 9.76 -19.53
N ASP A 464 -12.88 10.28 -18.36
CA ASP A 464 -11.79 11.28 -18.18
C ASP A 464 -10.41 10.64 -17.96
N ARG A 465 -10.26 9.32 -18.14
CA ARG A 465 -9.05 8.58 -17.76
C ARG A 465 -8.08 8.42 -18.93
N ASP A 466 -6.78 8.57 -18.68
CA ASP A 466 -5.74 8.35 -19.70
C ASP A 466 -5.45 6.87 -19.96
N THR A 467 -5.68 6.00 -18.97
CA THR A 467 -5.39 4.55 -19.09
C THR A 467 -6.47 3.68 -18.46
N VAL A 468 -6.69 2.49 -19.04
CA VAL A 468 -7.69 1.53 -18.57
C VAL A 468 -7.07 0.13 -18.49
N PRO A 469 -7.02 -0.50 -17.29
CA PRO A 469 -6.72 -1.92 -17.17
C PRO A 469 -7.83 -2.78 -17.77
N VAL A 470 -7.45 -3.73 -18.61
CA VAL A 470 -8.35 -4.69 -19.27
C VAL A 470 -7.82 -6.11 -19.14
N LEU A 471 -8.74 -7.07 -19.21
CA LEU A 471 -8.47 -8.49 -19.31
C LEU A 471 -8.87 -8.95 -20.71
N MET A 472 -7.96 -9.62 -21.42
CA MET A 472 -8.22 -10.27 -22.70
C MET A 472 -8.77 -11.69 -22.50
N PHE A 473 -9.47 -12.24 -23.49
CA PHE A 473 -10.08 -13.58 -23.37
C PHE A 473 -9.06 -14.71 -23.21
N ASP A 474 -7.79 -14.53 -23.62
CA ASP A 474 -6.69 -15.47 -23.36
C ASP A 474 -6.17 -15.46 -21.90
N GLY A 475 -6.66 -14.55 -21.06
CA GLY A 475 -6.25 -14.38 -19.67
C GLY A 475 -5.14 -13.33 -19.44
N ALA A 476 -4.62 -12.69 -20.50
CA ALA A 476 -3.70 -11.58 -20.37
C ALA A 476 -4.39 -10.35 -19.77
N ALA A 477 -3.85 -9.83 -18.67
CA ALA A 477 -4.21 -8.50 -18.19
C ALA A 477 -3.21 -7.48 -18.75
N VAL A 478 -3.72 -6.44 -19.41
CA VAL A 478 -2.95 -5.36 -20.05
C VAL A 478 -3.54 -4.00 -19.67
N VAL A 479 -2.88 -2.90 -20.03
CA VAL A 479 -3.39 -1.56 -19.79
C VAL A 479 -3.37 -0.79 -21.09
N LEU A 480 -4.55 -0.35 -21.52
CA LEU A 480 -4.73 0.46 -22.71
C LEU A 480 -4.42 1.93 -22.39
N ASP A 481 -3.90 2.64 -23.38
CA ASP A 481 -3.48 4.03 -23.32
C ASP A 481 -4.34 4.82 -24.30
N ARG A 482 -5.11 5.80 -23.79
CA ARG A 482 -6.07 6.57 -24.59
C ARG A 482 -5.42 7.27 -25.77
N ALA A 483 -4.14 7.64 -25.65
CA ALA A 483 -3.40 8.32 -26.72
C ALA A 483 -2.98 7.37 -27.87
N LYS A 484 -3.20 6.05 -27.73
CA LYS A 484 -2.77 5.01 -28.68
C LYS A 484 -3.91 4.17 -29.24
N VAL A 485 -5.14 4.34 -28.76
CA VAL A 485 -6.29 3.53 -29.14
C VAL A 485 -7.38 4.46 -29.69
N ASP A 486 -7.64 4.33 -30.99
CA ASP A 486 -8.76 5.00 -31.65
C ASP A 486 -10.06 4.16 -31.59
N ALA A 487 -11.14 4.69 -32.15
CA ALA A 487 -12.46 4.05 -32.09
C ALA A 487 -12.53 2.73 -32.88
N GLU A 488 -11.84 2.64 -34.03
CA GLU A 488 -11.81 1.44 -34.87
C GLU A 488 -11.02 0.32 -34.19
N THR A 489 -9.86 0.66 -33.62
CA THR A 489 -9.04 -0.26 -32.81
C THR A 489 -9.84 -0.75 -31.59
N LEU A 490 -10.47 0.16 -30.85
CA LEU A 490 -11.27 -0.21 -29.66
C LEU A 490 -12.49 -1.07 -30.02
N GLN A 491 -13.13 -0.80 -31.16
CA GLN A 491 -14.24 -1.62 -31.66
C GLN A 491 -13.77 -3.04 -31.97
N GLY A 492 -12.69 -3.20 -32.74
CA GLY A 492 -12.10 -4.53 -33.04
C GLY A 492 -11.58 -5.27 -31.80
N MET A 493 -11.22 -4.55 -30.73
CA MET A 493 -10.91 -5.15 -29.43
C MET A 493 -12.15 -5.57 -28.62
N LEU A 494 -13.35 -5.09 -28.97
CA LEU A 494 -14.60 -5.38 -28.24
C LEU A 494 -15.51 -6.39 -28.97
N THR A 495 -15.35 -6.55 -30.28
CA THR A 495 -16.04 -7.56 -31.10
C THR A 495 -15.36 -8.94 -31.00
N ILE A 496 -16.11 -10.00 -31.29
CA ILE A 496 -15.58 -11.38 -31.35
C ILE A 496 -15.35 -11.90 -32.77
N ALA A 497 -16.00 -11.28 -33.76
CA ALA A 497 -16.04 -11.72 -35.15
C ALA A 497 -16.29 -10.57 -36.16
N GLY A 498 -15.70 -9.40 -35.93
CA GLY A 498 -15.72 -8.28 -36.88
C GLY A 498 -14.68 -8.42 -38.00
N GLY A 499 -13.59 -9.16 -37.76
CA GLY A 499 -12.55 -9.45 -38.75
C GLY A 499 -11.53 -8.33 -38.97
N GLU A 500 -11.49 -7.33 -38.09
CA GLU A 500 -10.52 -6.23 -38.12
C GLU A 500 -9.10 -6.69 -37.69
N VAL A 501 -8.05 -6.08 -38.28
CA VAL A 501 -6.66 -6.36 -37.88
C VAL A 501 -6.23 -5.38 -36.79
N VAL A 502 -6.39 -5.78 -35.53
CA VAL A 502 -5.99 -4.96 -34.39
C VAL A 502 -4.46 -4.95 -34.23
N GLN A 503 -3.83 -3.77 -34.27
CA GLN A 503 -2.43 -3.54 -33.87
C GLN A 503 -2.39 -2.46 -32.77
N TRP A 504 -1.87 -2.80 -31.59
CA TRP A 504 -1.91 -1.98 -30.38
C TRP A 504 -0.67 -2.18 -29.49
#